data_AF-A0A0K8MCH7-F1
#
_entry.id   AF-A0A0K8MCH7-F1
#
_cell.length_a   1.000
_cell.length_b   1.000
_cell.length_c   1.000
_cell.angle_alpha   90.00
_cell.angle_beta   90.00
_cell.angle_gamma   90.00
#
_symmetry.space_group_name_H-M   'P 1'
#
loop_
_entity.id
_entity.type
_entity.pdbx_description
1 polymer ?
#
loop_
_entity_poly.entity_id
_entity_poly.type
_entity_poly.pdbx_seq_one_letter_code
_entity_poly.pdbx_strand_id
1 'polypeptide(L)' 'METILIPRDEVRQILVDLETFLDLGLWGYFFSAMAQLEDILGETHY' A
#
# COMPACT_ATOMS: atom_id res chain seq x y z
N MET A 1 -19.61 13.14 3.92
CA MET A 1 -18.45 12.24 3.95
C MET A 1 -18.77 11.08 3.03
N GLU A 2 -18.10 10.99 1.88
CA GLU A 2 -18.15 9.76 1.10
C GLU A 2 -17.48 8.65 1.92
N THR A 3 -18.15 7.50 1.99
CA THR A 3 -17.56 6.33 2.64
C THR A 3 -16.65 5.67 1.63
N ILE A 4 -15.34 5.69 1.87
CA ILE A 4 -14.38 4.96 1.05
C ILE A 4 -14.54 3.47 1.38
N LEU A 5 -14.86 2.66 0.38
CA LEU A 5 -14.90 1.21 0.49
C LEU A 5 -13.50 0.65 0.27
N ILE A 6 -12.80 0.33 1.35
CA ILE A 6 -11.43 -0.19 1.30
C ILE A 6 -11.46 -1.71 1.03
N PRO A 7 -10.85 -2.21 -0.06
CA PRO A 7 -10.75 -3.64 -0.34
C PRO A 7 -9.79 -4.32 0.65
N ARG A 8 -10.37 -4.92 1.71
CA ARG A 8 -9.60 -5.51 2.82
C ARG A 8 -8.54 -6.53 2.41
N ASP A 9 -8.82 -7.35 1.41
CA ASP A 9 -7.89 -8.40 0.97
C ASP A 9 -6.70 -7.84 0.20
N GLU A 10 -6.92 -6.78 -0.58
CA GLU A 10 -5.88 -6.07 -1.32
C GLU A 10 -4.94 -5.31 -0.36
N VAL A 11 -5.50 -4.59 0.62
CA VAL A 11 -4.70 -3.93 1.67
C VAL A 11 -3.89 -4.96 2.45
N ARG A 12 -4.47 -6.11 2.80
CA ARG A 12 -3.74 -7.16 3.50
C ARG A 12 -2.53 -7.65 2.68
N GLN A 13 -2.71 -7.88 1.39
CA GLN A 13 -1.62 -8.33 0.52
C GLN A 13 -0.49 -7.29 0.47
N ILE A 14 -0.82 -6.02 0.28
CA ILE A 14 0.16 -4.94 0.20
C ILE A 14 0.94 -4.81 1.52
N LEU A 15 0.30 -4.97 2.67
CA LEU A 15 1.00 -4.96 3.96
C LEU A 15 2.00 -6.11 4.13
N VAL A 16 1.66 -7.31 3.65
CA VAL A 16 2.58 -8.48 3.64
C VAL A 16 3.75 -8.24 2.70
N ASP A 17 3.49 -7.65 1.54
CA ASP A 17 4.51 -7.31 0.56
C ASP A 17 5.47 -6.25 1.12
N LEU A 18 4.96 -5.23 1.80
CA LEU A 18 5.75 -4.19 2.46
C LEU A 18 6.69 -4.75 3.53
N GLU A 19 6.20 -5.65 4.38
CA GLU A 19 7.03 -6.36 5.37
C GLU A 19 8.16 -7.13 4.68
N THR A 20 7.81 -7.91 3.65
CA THR A 20 8.77 -8.70 2.86
C THR A 20 9.83 -7.83 2.20
N PHE A 21 9.43 -6.69 1.62
CA PHE A 21 10.37 -5.80 0.94
C PHE A 21 11.27 -5.06 1.92
N LEU A 22 10.77 -4.70 3.10
CA LEU A 22 11.57 -4.10 4.16
C LEU A 22 12.64 -5.08 4.65
N ASP A 23 12.26 -6.33 4.92
CA ASP A 23 13.16 -7.39 5.40
C ASP A 23 14.27 -7.72 4.40
N LEU A 24 13.95 -7.69 3.11
CA LEU A 24 14.89 -8.01 2.03
C LEU A 24 15.67 -6.78 1.52
N GLY A 25 15.38 -5.58 2.03
CA GLY A 25 15.99 -4.32 1.57
C GLY A 25 15.63 -3.96 0.12
N LEU A 26 14.46 -4.40 -0.35
CA LEU A 26 13.96 -4.19 -1.72
C LEU A 26 13.28 -2.83 -1.89
N TRP A 27 14.04 -1.75 -1.70
CA TRP A 27 13.51 -0.38 -1.62
C TRP A 27 12.66 0.05 -2.81
N GLY A 28 13.01 -0.33 -4.03
CA GLY A 28 12.21 0.00 -5.22
C GLY A 28 10.79 -0.59 -5.18
N TYR A 29 10.67 -1.84 -4.74
CA TYR A 29 9.38 -2.50 -4.57
C TYR A 29 8.62 -1.95 -3.35
N PHE A 30 9.35 -1.65 -2.27
CA PHE A 30 8.79 -1.02 -1.09
C PHE A 30 8.10 0.32 -1.42
N PHE A 31 8.77 1.23 -2.13
CA PHE A 31 8.19 2.50 -2.53
C PHE A 31 6.98 2.34 -3.46
N SER A 32 7.03 1.37 -4.38
CA SER A 32 5.90 1.07 -5.26
C SER A 32 4.68 0.54 -4.48
N ALA A 33 4.89 -0.31 -3.48
CA ALA A 33 3.81 -0.86 -2.66
C ALA A 33 3.20 0.20 -1.72
N MET A 34 4.02 1.12 -1.20
CA MET A 34 3.53 2.27 -0.43
C MET A 34 2.64 3.18 -1.28
N ALA A 35 3.07 3.51 -2.50
CA ALA A 35 2.26 4.34 -3.40
C ALA A 35 0.91 3.71 -3.75
N GLN A 36 0.87 2.37 -3.91
CA GLN A 36 -0.39 1.63 -4.11
C GLN A 36 -1.29 1.68 -2.87
N LEU A 37 -0.71 1.58 -1.66
CA LEU A 37 -1.46 1.70 -0.42
C LEU A 37 -2.06 3.10 -0.25
N GLU A 38 -1.30 4.15 -0.54
CA GLU A 38 -1.74 5.54 -0.49
C GLU A 38 -2.92 5.80 -1.45
N ASP A 39 -2.85 5.26 -2.67
CA ASP A 39 -3.93 5.34 -3.66
C ASP A 39 -5.22 4.65 -3.15
N ILE A 40 -5.11 3.45 -2.57
CA ILE A 40 -6.26 2.73 -1.99
C ILE A 40 -6.87 3.49 -0.80
N LEU A 41 -6.05 4.16 0.00
CA LEU A 41 -6.50 4.95 1.14
C LEU A 41 -7.07 6.32 0.73
N GLY A 42 -6.96 6.69 -0.55
CA GLY A 42 -7.41 7.98 -1.05
C GLY A 42 -6.50 9.14 -0.66
N GLU A 43 -5.25 8.88 -0.29
CA GLU A 43 -4.22 9.90 -0.11
C GLU A 43 -3.63 10.28 -1.48
N THR A 44 -4.44 10.95 -2.31
CA THR A 44 -3.94 11.49 -3.59
C THR A 44 -3.10 12.73 -3.32
N HIS A 45 -1.78 12.60 -3.44
CA HIS A 45 -0.85 13.74 -3.45
C HIS A 45 -1.14 14.66 -4.65
N TYR A 46 -1.57 15.89 -4.36
CA TYR A 46 -1.55 17.03 -5.29
C TYR A 46 -0.20 17.75 -5.25
#